data_AF-A0A2U1EVG5-F1
#
_entry.id   AF-A0A2U1EVG5-F1
#
_cell.length_a   1.000
_cell.length_b   1.000
_cell.length_c   1.000
_cell.angle_alpha   90.00
_cell.angle_beta   90.00
_cell.angle_gamma   90.00
#
_symmetry.space_group_name_H-M   'P 1'
#
loop_
_entity.id
_entity.type
_entity.pdbx_description
1 polymer ?
#
loop_
_entity_poly.entity_id
_entity_poly.type
_entity_poly.pdbx_seq_one_letter_code
_entity_poly.pdbx_strand_id
1 'polypeptide(L)' 'MSSSLYLALRSGHEHTVSNLDDDAAAALRAKIVAHLEARESHPTLDLGDGTTVRTDAVVLARIHDEGPRTGFVGG' A
#
# COMPACT_ATOMS: atom_id res chain seq x y z
N MET A 1 10.32 -12.66 2.61
CA MET A 1 8.88 -12.76 2.95
C MET A 1 8.15 -11.89 1.96
N SER A 2 6.91 -12.23 1.60
CA SER A 2 6.08 -11.36 0.78
C SER A 2 5.18 -10.54 1.69
N SER A 3 5.02 -9.28 1.34
CA SER A 3 4.15 -8.32 1.98
C SER A 3 3.11 -7.85 0.98
N SER A 4 1.97 -7.40 1.51
CA SER A 4 0.87 -6.81 0.75
C SER A 4 0.63 -5.39 1.24
N LEU A 5 0.56 -4.43 0.30
CA LEU A 5 0.24 -3.03 0.58
C LEU A 5 -1.24 -2.78 0.30
N TYR A 6 -1.98 -2.47 1.36
CA TYR A 6 -3.37 -2.06 1.30
C TYR A 6 -3.50 -0.54 1.23
N LEU A 7 -4.30 -0.07 0.27
CA LEU A 7 -4.60 1.34 0.04
C LEU A 7 -6.11 1.56 0.04
N ALA A 8 -6.59 2.48 0.87
CA ALA A 8 -7.95 2.99 0.78
C ALA A 8 -7.94 4.42 0.22
N LEU A 9 -8.80 4.69 -0.76
CA LEU A 9 -8.93 5.98 -1.41
C LEU A 9 -10.16 6.73 -0.90
N ARG A 10 -10.10 8.07 -0.96
CA ARG A 10 -11.22 8.96 -0.58
C ARG A 10 -12.48 8.72 -1.42
N SER A 11 -12.34 8.15 -2.62
CA SER A 11 -13.46 7.76 -3.47
C SER A 11 -14.24 6.55 -2.95
N GLY A 12 -13.76 5.89 -1.89
CA GLY A 12 -14.29 4.62 -1.40
C GLY A 12 -13.75 3.39 -2.12
N HIS A 13 -12.86 3.57 -3.11
CA HIS A 13 -12.16 2.46 -3.75
C HIS A 13 -10.98 1.99 -2.90
N GLU A 14 -10.79 0.68 -2.88
CA GLU A 14 -9.70 0.01 -2.16
C GLU A 14 -8.84 -0.75 -3.16
N HIS A 15 -7.52 -0.64 -3.01
CA HIS A 15 -6.55 -1.32 -3.86
C HIS A 15 -5.56 -2.08 -2.99
N THR A 16 -5.22 -3.29 -3.41
CA THR A 16 -4.23 -4.12 -2.71
C THR A 16 -3.16 -4.55 -3.68
N VAL A 17 -1.92 -4.16 -3.38
CA VAL A 17 -0.73 -4.62 -4.10
C VAL A 17 -0.18 -5.81 -3.33
N SER A 18 -0.07 -6.97 -3.98
CA SER A 18 0.40 -8.20 -3.35
C SER A 18 1.81 -8.55 -3.82
N ASN A 19 2.47 -9.49 -3.15
CA ASN A 19 3.77 -10.04 -3.57
C ASN A 19 4.89 -8.98 -3.65
N LEU A 20 4.84 -7.98 -2.78
CA LEU A 20 5.93 -7.02 -2.57
C LEU A 20 6.95 -7.64 -1.62
N ASP A 21 8.23 -7.35 -1.80
CA ASP A 21 9.18 -7.50 -0.70
C ASP A 21 8.94 -6.43 0.38
N ASP A 22 9.42 -6.70 1.60
CA ASP A 22 9.14 -5.84 2.76
C ASP A 22 9.72 -4.42 2.58
N ASP A 23 10.90 -4.32 1.95
CA ASP A 23 11.54 -3.05 1.63
C ASP A 23 10.74 -2.27 0.59
N ALA A 24 10.23 -2.92 -0.46
CA ALA A 24 9.36 -2.29 -1.45
C ALA A 24 8.04 -1.80 -0.84
N ALA A 25 7.38 -2.62 -0.01
CA ALA A 25 6.15 -2.23 0.67
C ALA A 25 6.38 -1.01 1.61
N ALA A 26 7.49 -1.03 2.36
CA ALA A 26 7.90 0.08 3.22
C ALA A 26 8.21 1.35 2.42
N ALA A 27 8.94 1.22 1.30
CA ALA A 27 9.29 2.33 0.43
C ALA A 27 8.06 2.97 -0.23
N LEU A 28 7.11 2.16 -0.72
CA LEU A 28 5.85 2.65 -1.27
C LEU A 28 5.05 3.42 -0.23
N ARG A 29 4.88 2.85 0.98
CA ARG A 29 4.19 3.53 2.08
C ARG A 29 4.87 4.85 2.45
N ALA A 30 6.21 4.87 2.53
CA ALA A 30 6.96 6.08 2.84
C ALA A 30 6.77 7.17 1.77
N LYS A 31 6.78 6.81 0.48
CA LYS A 31 6.51 7.75 -0.62
C LYS A 31 5.10 8.35 -0.54
N ILE A 32 4.09 7.53 -0.25
CA ILE A 32 2.70 8.01 -0.07
C ILE A 32 2.63 9.03 1.06
N VAL A 33 3.24 8.72 2.22
CA VAL A 33 3.28 9.63 3.37
C VAL A 33 4.03 10.92 3.01
N ALA A 34 5.19 10.84 2.34
CA ALA A 34 5.96 12.00 1.94
C ALA A 34 5.16 12.95 1.03
N HIS A 35 4.42 12.43 0.04
CA HIS A 35 3.57 13.25 -0.82
C HIS A 35 2.42 13.92 -0.05
N LEU A 36 1.81 13.22 0.91
CA LEU A 36 0.76 13.76 1.78
C LEU A 36 1.30 14.88 2.68
N GLU A 37 2.50 14.70 3.25
CA GLU A 37 3.16 15.68 4.10
C GLU A 37 3.62 16.92 3.31
N ALA A 38 4.14 16.71 2.09
CA ALA A 38 4.57 17.78 1.19
C ALA A 38 3.40 18.61 0.64
N ARG A 39 2.14 18.17 0.85
CA ARG A 39 0.93 18.80 0.31
C ARG A 39 1.02 19.02 -1.20
N GLU A 40 1.67 18.09 -1.88
CA GLU A 40 1.82 18.16 -3.33
C GLU A 40 0.44 18.11 -3.99
N SER A 41 0.28 18.89 -5.05
CA SER A 41 -0.96 18.93 -5.81
C SER A 41 -0.96 17.81 -6.84
N HIS A 42 -1.85 16.83 -6.66
CA HIS A 42 -2.04 15.70 -7.58
C HIS A 42 -0.85 14.74 -7.78
N PRO A 43 -0.02 14.43 -6.76
CA PRO A 43 1.11 13.52 -6.90
C PRO A 43 0.66 12.09 -7.21
N THR A 44 1.17 11.52 -8.29
CA THR A 44 0.94 10.13 -8.68
C THR A 44 2.10 9.22 -8.29
N LEU A 45 1.79 7.99 -7.91
CA LEU A 45 2.76 6.96 -7.57
C LEU A 45 2.42 5.66 -8.29
N ASP A 46 3.42 5.08 -8.95
CA ASP A 46 3.34 3.73 -9.49
C ASP A 46 3.53 2.70 -8.37
N LEU A 47 2.62 1.72 -8.31
CA LEU A 47 2.56 0.71 -7.26
C LEU A 47 3.37 -0.55 -7.58
N GLY A 48 3.98 -0.65 -8.77
CA GLY A 48 4.77 -1.80 -9.22
C GLY A 48 3.96 -2.92 -9.87
N ASP A 49 2.63 -2.88 -9.80
CA ASP A 49 1.70 -3.81 -10.46
C ASP A 49 1.12 -3.26 -11.78
N GLY A 50 1.64 -2.12 -12.24
CA GLY A 50 1.11 -1.35 -13.37
C GLY A 50 -0.03 -0.40 -13.01
N THR A 51 -0.47 -0.37 -11.75
CA THR A 51 -1.44 0.59 -11.25
C THR A 51 -0.75 1.87 -10.81
N THR A 52 -1.24 3.01 -11.31
CA THR A 52 -0.85 4.34 -10.82
C THR A 52 -1.94 4.89 -9.91
N VAL A 53 -1.57 5.32 -8.71
CA VAL A 53 -2.49 5.92 -7.74
C VAL A 53 -2.15 7.39 -7.49
N ARG A 54 -3.18 8.23 -7.30
CA ARG A 54 -3.02 9.58 -6.77
C ARG A 54 -2.87 9.53 -5.26
N THR A 55 -1.69 9.87 -4.77
CA THR A 55 -1.36 9.76 -3.33
C THR A 55 -2.11 10.78 -2.47
N ASP A 56 -2.53 11.92 -3.02
CA ASP A 56 -3.41 12.89 -2.34
C ASP A 56 -4.84 12.38 -2.11
N ALA A 57 -5.23 11.33 -2.85
CA ALA A 57 -6.51 10.65 -2.69
C ALA A 57 -6.44 9.49 -1.68
N VAL A 58 -5.25 9.11 -1.21
CA VAL A 58 -5.09 8.02 -0.23
C VAL A 58 -5.50 8.51 1.16
N VAL A 59 -6.39 7.78 1.81
CA VAL A 59 -6.82 8.04 3.20
C VAL A 59 -6.22 7.05 4.20
N LEU A 60 -5.78 5.87 3.72
CA LEU A 60 -5.11 4.85 4.51
C LEU A 60 -4.10 4.09 3.65
N ALA A 61 -2.89 3.88 4.19
CA ALA A 61 -1.88 3.00 3.61
C ALA A 61 -1.30 2.07 4.69
N ARG A 62 -1.54 0.77 4.57
CA ARG A 62 -1.16 -0.25 5.55
C ARG A 62 -0.41 -1.41 4.90
N ILE A 63 0.70 -1.82 5.48
CA ILE A 63 1.45 -3.01 5.07
C ILE A 63 0.94 -4.18 5.90
N HIS A 64 0.65 -5.28 5.23
CA HIS A 64 0.34 -6.58 5.81
C HIS A 64 1.48 -7.53 5.48
N ASP A 65 2.15 -8.03 6.50
CA ASP A 65 3.11 -9.12 6.36
C ASP A 65 2.33 -10.40 6.04
N GLU A 66 2.55 -10.98 4.86
CA GLU A 66 2.06 -12.32 4.57
C GLU A 66 3.08 -13.32 5.13
N GLY A 67 3.19 -13.33 6.47
CA GLY A 67 3.90 -14.38 7.18
C GLY A 67 3.36 -15.75 6.79
N PRO A 68 4.11 -16.86 7.04
CA PRO A 68 3.60 -18.18 6.76
C PRO A 68 2.19 -18.28 7.36
N ARG A 69 1.18 -18.59 6.53
CA ARG A 69 -0.18 -18.90 6.98
C ARG A 69 -0.03 -20.05 7.97
N THR A 70 0.21 -19.73 9.24
CA THR A 70 0.00 -20.65 10.34
C THR A 70 -1.50 -20.77 10.38
N GLY A 71 -2.00 -21.75 9.64
CA GLY A 71 -3.40 -22.10 9.65
C GLY A 71 -3.80 -22.30 11.09
N PHE A 72 -4.61 -21.39 11.62
CA PHE A 72 -5.50 -21.75 12.71
C PHE A 72 -6.56 -22.66 12.10
N VAL A 73 -6.22 -23.95 12.02
CA VAL A 73 -7.19 -25.04 11.92
C VAL A 73 -7.64 -25.35 13.33
N GLY A 74 -8.87 -24.94 13.67
CA GLY A 74 -9.74 -25.62 14.64
C GLY A 74 -9.46 -25.44 16.13
N GLY A 75 -10.54 -25.36 16.90
CA GLY A 75 -10.56 -25.52 18.36
C GLY A 75 -11.65 -24.71 19.02
#